data_AF-A0A844X293-F1
#
_entry.id   AF-A0A844X293-F1
#
_cell.length_a   1.000
_cell.length_b   1.000
_cell.length_c   1.000
_cell.angle_alpha   90.00
_cell.angle_beta   90.00
_cell.angle_gamma   90.00
#
_symmetry.space_group_name_H-M   'P 1'
#
loop_
_entity.id
_entity.type
_entity.pdbx_description
1 polymer ?
#
loop_
_entity_poly.entity_id
_entity_poly.type
_entity_poly.pdbx_seq_one_letter_code
_entity_poly.pdbx_strand_id
1 'polypeptide(L)' 'DRCLYRYRHLVENAFARIKQYRSISTRYDKLERDYASMVSLALMLMWLPMYC' A
#
# COMPACT_ATOMS: atom_id res chain seq x y z
N ASP A 1 -21.43 10.76 9.73
CA ASP A 1 -20.17 11.43 9.38
C ASP A 1 -18.94 11.00 10.19
N ARG A 2 -19.01 10.93 11.53
CA ARG A 2 -17.88 10.53 12.40
C ARG A 2 -17.35 9.10 12.17
N CYS A 3 -18.22 8.19 11.72
CA CYS A 3 -17.85 6.79 11.46
C CYS A 3 -16.92 6.65 10.25
N LEU A 4 -17.16 7.36 9.14
CA LEU A 4 -16.27 7.34 7.96
C LEU A 4 -14.88 7.90 8.29
N TYR A 5 -14.83 8.94 9.12
CA TYR A 5 -13.56 9.53 9.57
C TYR A 5 -12.73 8.54 10.39
N ARG A 6 -13.38 7.63 11.12
CA ARG A 6 -12.70 6.59 11.91
C ARG A 6 -12.01 5.56 11.01
N TYR A 7 -12.49 5.29 9.80
CA TYR A 7 -11.84 4.33 8.90
C TYR A 7 -10.62 4.91 8.16
N ARG A 8 -10.42 6.24 8.17
CA ARG A 8 -9.26 6.88 7.52
C ARG A 8 -7.92 6.37 8.05
N HIS A 9 -7.82 6.15 9.36
CA HIS A 9 -6.57 5.67 9.95
C HIS A 9 -6.16 4.29 9.41
N LEU A 10 -7.10 3.43 9.01
CA LEU A 10 -6.78 2.12 8.45
C LEU A 10 -6.14 2.24 7.07
N VAL A 11 -6.69 3.14 6.25
CA VAL A 11 -6.16 3.46 4.93
C VAL A 11 -4.78 4.10 5.04
N GLU A 12 -4.61 5.08 5.95
CA GLU A 12 -3.32 5.71 6.21
C GLU A 12 -2.27 4.71 6.71
N ASN A 13 -2.66 3.76 7.58
CA ASN A 13 -1.75 2.73 8.06
C ASN A 13 -1.32 1.76 6.95
N ALA A 14 -2.21 1.44 6.01
CA ALA A 14 -1.87 0.67 4.83
C ALA A 14 -0.86 1.42 3.93
N PHE A 15 -1.09 2.71 3.67
CA PHE A 15 -0.14 3.52 2.92
C PHE A 15 1.20 3.70 3.65
N ALA A 16 1.20 3.81 4.98
CA ALA A 16 2.43 3.87 5.77
C ALA A 16 3.27 2.59 5.62
N ARG A 17 2.63 1.41 5.62
CA ARG A 17 3.31 0.13 5.35
C ARG A 17 3.86 0.05 3.93
N ILE A 18 3.09 0.50 2.94
CA ILE A 18 3.53 0.51 1.53
C ILE A 18 4.76 1.43 1.34
N LYS A 19 4.83 2.57 2.06
CA LYS A 19 5.99 3.46 2.00
C LYS A 19 7.28 2.88 2.60
N GLN A 20 7.22 1.79 3.38
CA GLN A 20 8.44 1.10 3.83
C GLN A 20 9.21 0.49 2.66
N TYR A 21 8.54 0.15 1.56
CA TYR A 21 9.20 -0.28 0.35
C TYR A 21 9.87 0.92 -0.34
N ARG A 22 11.20 1.03 -0.19
CA ARG A 22 12.01 2.10 -0.78
C ARG A 22 11.78 2.29 -2.28
N SER A 23 11.56 1.20 -3.02
CA SER A 23 11.25 1.24 -4.45
C SER A 23 9.96 2.00 -4.77
N ILE A 24 8.90 1.80 -3.96
CA ILE A 24 7.61 2.49 -4.10
C ILE A 24 7.71 3.94 -3.62
N SER A 25 8.45 4.19 -2.53
CA SER A 25 8.61 5.53 -1.94
C SER A 25 9.39 6.48 -2.84
N THR A 26 10.50 6.01 -3.45
CA THR A 26 11.29 6.82 -4.37
C THR A 26 10.66 6.95 -5.76
N ARG A 27 9.61 6.18 -6.09
CA ARG A 27 9.06 6.14 -7.46
C ARG A 27 10.17 5.85 -8.48
N TYR A 28 10.98 4.83 -8.21
CA TYR A 28 12.06 4.44 -9.12
C TYR A 28 11.53 3.98 -10.49
N ASP A 29 10.31 3.46 -10.51
CA ASP A 29 9.72 3.00 -11.74
C ASP A 29 9.28 4.16 -12.64
N LYS A 30 9.80 4.15 -13.88
CA LYS A 30 9.55 5.19 -14.90
C LYS A 30 8.21 5.01 -15.61
N LEU A 31 7.62 3.81 -15.57
CA LEU A 31 6.36 3.50 -16.21
C LEU A 31 5.24 3.46 -15.17
N GLU A 32 4.19 4.22 -15.41
CA GLU A 32 2.99 4.22 -14.55
C GLU A 32 2.42 2.80 -14.31
N ARG A 33 2.55 1.92 -15.30
CA ARG A 33 2.05 0.54 -15.24
C ARG A 33 2.82 -0.34 -14.28
N ASP A 34 4.15 -0.26 -14.27
CA ASP A 34 4.97 -1.08 -13.39
C ASP A 34 4.87 -0.57 -11.95
N TYR A 35 4.85 0.76 -11.75
CA TYR A 35 4.51 1.33 -10.44
C TYR A 35 3.15 0.83 -9.91
N ALA A 36 2.10 0.87 -10.73
CA ALA A 36 0.77 0.39 -10.33
C ALA A 36 0.78 -1.11 -10.00
N SER A 37 1.58 -1.89 -10.73
CA SER A 37 1.75 -3.34 -10.50
C SER A 37 2.45 -3.60 -9.16
N MET A 38 3.53 -2.88 -8.85
CA MET A 38 4.23 -2.96 -7.57
C MET A 38 3.36 -2.59 -6.38
N VAL A 39 2.56 -1.52 -6.50
CA VAL A 39 1.63 -1.10 -5.43
C VAL A 39 0.55 -2.16 -5.22
N SER A 40 0.00 -2.71 -6.30
CA SER A 40 -1.01 -3.78 -6.24
C SER A 40 -0.45 -5.03 -5.58
N LEU A 41 0.78 -5.42 -5.92
CA LEU A 41 1.48 -6.54 -5.30
C LEU A 41 1.72 -6.31 -3.80
N ALA A 42 2.19 -5.12 -3.41
CA ALA A 42 2.42 -4.78 -2.01
C ALA A 42 1.12 -4.81 -1.18
N LEU A 43 0.00 -4.37 -1.76
CA LEU A 43 -1.32 -4.48 -1.14
C LEU A 43 -1.77 -5.94 -1.00
N MET A 44 -1.59 -6.77 -2.03
CA MET A 44 -1.90 -8.21 -1.97
C MET A 44 -1.07 -8.93 -0.90
N LEU A 45 0.22 -8.65 -0.81
CA LEU A 45 1.11 -9.21 0.22
C LEU A 45 0.74 -8.74 1.63
N MET A 46 0.27 -7.50 1.78
CA MET A 46 -0.23 -6.98 3.06
C MET A 46 -1.52 -7.69 3.50
N TRP A 47 -2.38 -8.05 2.54
CA TRP A 47 -3.69 -8.66 2.78
C TRP A 47 -3.68 -10.19 2.88
N LEU A 48 -2.67 -10.87 2.34
CA LEU A 48 -2.52 -12.31 2.54
C LEU A 48 -2.20 -12.57 4.02
N PRO A 49 -3.11 -13.17 4.81
CA PRO A 49 -2.68 -13.80 6.05
C PRO A 49 -1.65 -14.85 5.67
N MET A 50 -0.46 -14.71 6.22
CA MET A 50 0.57 -15.73 6.13
C MET A 50 0.05 -16.93 6.93
N TYR A 51 -0.77 -17.76 6.28
CA TYR A 51 -1.18 -19.06 6.80
C TYR A 51 0.08 -19.93 6.82
N CYS A 52 0.75 -19.94 7.97
CA CYS A 52 1.70 -20.97 8.35
C CYS A 52 0.98 -22.32 8.50
#